data_AF-F4C7L3-F1
#
_entry.id   AF-F4C7L3-F1
#
_cell.length_a   1.000
_cell.length_b   1.000
_cell.length_c   1.000
_cell.angle_alpha   90.00
_cell.angle_beta   90.00
_cell.angle_gamma   90.00
#
_symmetry.space_group_name_H-M   'P 1'
#
loop_
_entity.id
_entity.type
_entity.pdbx_description
1 polymer ?
#
loop_
_entity_poly.entity_id
_entity_poly.type
_entity_poly.pdbx_seq_one_letter_code
_entity_poly.pdbx_strand_id
1 'polypeptide(L)'
;MKKVFIGLSMILCLLTAYNCSQPKDPAAYNNELMTVINDNEKHINDMNAAMTAADYSKASEVRKAWETSLSEQIAKVEKAGDFNGDEVLQKGILSGLKAYQKIVTNDYPKLIDIRANKKEDPQTEQQLLENINNAFETAANDVNKASNDFESKYAK
;
A
#
# COMPACT_ATOMS: atom_id res chain seq x y z
N MET A 1 -35.59 28.00 -58.23
CA MET A 1 -34.95 26.67 -58.37
C MET A 1 -34.15 26.39 -57.12
N LYS A 2 -34.53 25.32 -56.40
CA LYS A 2 -33.92 24.83 -55.16
C LYS A 2 -32.55 24.22 -55.46
N LYS A 3 -31.52 24.51 -54.66
CA LYS A 3 -30.35 23.64 -54.50
C LYS A 3 -29.92 23.65 -53.05
N VAL A 4 -30.49 22.72 -52.29
CA VAL A 4 -30.02 22.36 -50.94
C VAL A 4 -29.01 21.22 -51.15
N PHE A 5 -27.74 21.48 -50.85
CA PHE A 5 -26.72 20.45 -50.74
C PHE A 5 -26.84 19.82 -49.34
N ILE A 6 -27.37 18.61 -49.25
CA ILE A 6 -27.18 17.73 -48.07
C ILE A 6 -26.08 16.75 -48.46
N GLY A 7 -24.90 16.95 -47.90
CA GLY A 7 -23.73 16.12 -48.13
C GLY A 7 -23.08 15.72 -46.81
N LEU A 8 -22.96 14.40 -46.65
CA LEU A 8 -22.12 13.64 -45.73
C LEU A 8 -22.50 13.57 -44.24
N SER A 9 -23.16 12.45 -43.93
CA SER A 9 -23.09 11.74 -42.66
C SER A 9 -21.63 11.41 -42.32
N MET A 10 -21.09 12.01 -41.26
CA MET A 10 -19.76 11.72 -40.75
C MET A 10 -19.91 10.72 -39.60
N ILE A 11 -19.74 9.43 -39.92
CA ILE A 11 -19.62 8.36 -38.92
C ILE A 11 -18.29 8.58 -38.20
N LEU A 12 -18.38 9.12 -36.98
CA LEU A 12 -17.27 9.26 -36.07
C LEU A 12 -16.99 7.87 -35.47
N CYS A 13 -16.09 7.12 -36.10
CA CYS A 13 -15.47 5.95 -35.47
C CYS A 13 -14.69 6.44 -34.25
N LEU A 14 -15.30 6.31 -33.06
CA LEU A 14 -14.63 6.32 -31.77
C LEU A 14 -13.64 5.14 -31.75
N LEU A 15 -12.44 5.39 -32.27
CA LEU A 15 -11.28 4.60 -31.92
C LEU A 15 -10.98 4.90 -30.45
N THR A 16 -11.56 4.10 -29.56
CA THR A 16 -11.04 3.96 -28.22
C THR A 16 -9.58 3.62 -28.36
N ALA A 17 -8.71 4.52 -27.89
CA ALA A 17 -7.30 4.24 -27.76
C ALA A 17 -7.17 3.07 -26.79
N TYR A 18 -7.14 1.86 -27.34
CA TYR A 18 -6.56 0.71 -26.69
C TYR A 18 -5.09 1.07 -26.53
N ASN A 19 -4.75 1.73 -25.43
CA ASN A 19 -3.41 1.69 -24.89
C ASN A 19 -3.18 0.21 -24.55
N CYS A 20 -2.80 -0.59 -25.54
CA CYS A 20 -2.08 -1.83 -25.32
C CYS A 20 -0.77 -1.41 -24.65
N SER A 21 -0.81 -1.24 -23.32
CA SER A 21 0.39 -1.28 -22.50
C SER A 21 1.18 -2.50 -22.94
N GLN A 22 2.47 -2.33 -23.24
CA GLN A 22 3.33 -3.47 -23.49
C GLN A 22 3.20 -4.44 -22.32
N PRO A 23 3.14 -5.76 -22.57
CA PRO A 23 3.09 -6.74 -21.49
C PRO A 23 4.21 -6.47 -20.49
N LYS A 24 3.85 -6.40 -19.22
CA LYS A 24 4.81 -6.22 -18.14
C LYS A 24 5.73 -7.43 -18.05
N ASP A 25 7.00 -7.18 -17.80
CA ASP A 25 7.96 -8.22 -17.43
C ASP A 25 7.68 -8.71 -16.00
N PRO A 26 7.55 -10.02 -15.75
CA PRO A 26 7.20 -10.55 -14.43
C PRO A 26 8.21 -10.15 -13.35
N ALA A 27 9.50 -10.30 -13.63
CA ALA A 27 10.55 -10.05 -12.64
C ALA A 27 10.61 -8.56 -12.30
N ALA A 28 10.56 -7.68 -13.29
CA ALA A 28 10.53 -6.24 -13.10
C ALA A 28 9.30 -5.80 -12.29
N TYR A 29 8.12 -6.34 -12.59
CA TYR A 29 6.89 -6.00 -11.87
C TYR A 29 6.92 -6.48 -10.41
N ASN A 30 7.34 -7.73 -10.16
CA ASN A 30 7.49 -8.24 -8.79
C ASN A 30 8.48 -7.40 -7.99
N ASN A 31 9.67 -7.15 -8.55
CA ASN A 31 10.70 -6.36 -7.90
C ASN A 31 10.25 -4.92 -7.61
N GLU A 32 9.52 -4.30 -8.53
CA GLU A 32 8.96 -2.96 -8.33
C GLU A 32 8.04 -2.91 -7.11
N LEU A 33 7.08 -3.83 -7.02
CA LEU A 33 6.11 -3.85 -5.92
C LEU A 33 6.73 -4.30 -4.59
N MET A 34 7.63 -5.27 -4.61
CA MET A 34 8.33 -5.73 -3.41
C MET A 34 9.24 -4.64 -2.83
N THR A 35 9.90 -3.86 -3.69
CA THR A 35 10.71 -2.71 -3.23
C THR A 35 9.84 -1.72 -2.45
N VAL A 36 8.64 -1.41 -2.97
CA VAL A 36 7.73 -0.45 -2.33
C VAL A 36 7.35 -0.88 -0.92
N ILE A 37 7.03 -2.16 -0.70
CA ILE A 37 6.64 -2.59 0.65
C ILE A 37 7.84 -2.77 1.58
N ASN A 38 8.99 -3.22 1.06
CA ASN A 38 10.19 -3.40 1.87
C ASN A 38 10.75 -2.07 2.43
N ASP A 39 10.47 -0.95 1.77
CA ASP A 39 10.82 0.39 2.27
C ASP A 39 10.19 0.70 3.67
N ASN A 40 9.16 -0.04 4.09
CA ASN A 40 8.56 0.10 5.42
C ASN A 40 9.46 -0.42 6.55
N GLU A 41 10.42 -1.31 6.28
CA GLU A 41 11.30 -1.90 7.30
C GLU A 41 12.03 -0.81 8.10
N LYS A 42 12.48 0.26 7.42
CA LYS A 42 13.13 1.39 8.08
C LYS A 42 12.20 2.07 9.09
N HIS A 43 10.94 2.32 8.71
CA HIS A 43 9.97 2.96 9.60
C HIS A 43 9.62 2.08 10.79
N ILE A 44 9.51 0.77 10.58
CA ILE A 44 9.27 -0.22 11.64
C ILE A 44 10.41 -0.19 12.66
N ASN A 45 11.66 -0.23 12.17
CA ASN A 45 12.85 -0.20 13.02
C ASN A 45 12.95 1.12 13.81
N ASP A 46 12.74 2.26 13.15
CA ASP A 46 12.75 3.57 13.80
C ASP A 46 11.65 3.71 14.86
N MET A 47 10.45 3.17 14.57
CA MET A 47 9.32 3.22 15.48
C MET A 47 9.55 2.35 16.71
N ASN A 48 10.05 1.13 16.52
CA ASN A 48 10.41 0.23 17.62
C ASN A 48 11.50 0.85 18.49
N ALA A 49 12.55 1.43 17.90
CA ALA A 49 13.61 2.11 18.63
C ALA A 49 13.07 3.26 19.49
N ALA A 50 12.22 4.13 18.92
CA ALA A 50 11.64 5.26 19.65
C ALA A 50 10.72 4.79 20.80
N MET A 51 9.87 3.80 20.54
CA MET A 51 8.94 3.26 21.53
C MET A 51 9.66 2.53 22.68
N THR A 52 10.71 1.77 22.39
CA THR A 52 11.55 1.11 23.41
C THR A 52 12.33 2.12 24.25
N ALA A 53 12.83 3.20 23.64
CA ALA A 53 13.51 4.27 24.36
C ALA A 53 12.56 5.19 25.17
N ALA A 54 11.25 4.95 25.11
CA ALA A 54 10.21 5.85 25.63
C ALA A 54 10.32 7.29 25.10
N ASP A 55 10.89 7.47 23.91
CA ASP A 55 10.96 8.76 23.22
C ASP A 55 9.69 8.98 22.39
N TYR A 56 8.63 9.39 23.09
CA TYR A 56 7.30 9.54 22.50
C TYR A 56 7.20 10.73 21.54
N SER A 57 8.07 11.72 21.69
CA SER A 57 8.21 12.80 20.71
C SER A 57 8.72 12.22 19.40
N LYS A 58 9.81 11.43 19.47
CA LYS A 58 10.37 10.78 18.29
C LYS A 58 9.42 9.76 17.67
N ALA A 59 8.72 8.96 18.47
CA ALA A 59 7.72 8.02 17.98
C ALA A 59 6.61 8.73 17.19
N SER A 60 6.16 9.91 17.65
CA SER A 60 5.16 10.72 16.94
C SER A 60 5.68 11.27 15.59
N GLU A 61 6.95 11.69 15.54
CA GLU A 61 7.60 12.10 14.29
C GLU A 61 7.71 10.94 13.29
N VAL A 62 8.22 9.79 13.74
CA VAL A 62 8.39 8.59 12.91
C VAL A 62 7.05 8.14 12.37
N ARG A 63 6.01 8.10 13.22
CA ARG A 63 4.63 7.79 12.82
C ARG A 63 4.13 8.71 11.72
N LYS A 64 4.30 10.04 11.85
CA LYS A 64 3.87 11.01 10.83
C LYS A 64 4.60 10.78 9.49
N ALA A 65 5.92 10.59 9.54
CA ALA A 65 6.70 10.31 8.35
C ALA A 65 6.26 9.00 7.67
N TRP A 66 5.99 7.97 8.47
CA TRP A 66 5.51 6.68 7.97
C TRP A 66 4.11 6.80 7.34
N GLU A 67 3.20 7.56 7.95
CA GLU A 67 1.85 7.82 7.42
C GLU A 67 1.89 8.48 6.03
N THR A 68 2.75 9.48 5.86
CA THR A 68 2.97 10.14 4.57
C THR A 68 3.54 9.16 3.56
N SER A 69 4.60 8.42 3.93
CA SER A 69 5.22 7.44 3.03
C SER A 69 4.24 6.36 2.58
N LEU A 70 3.42 5.81 3.51
CA LEU A 70 2.41 4.80 3.18
C LEU A 70 1.38 5.31 2.18
N SER A 71 0.97 6.57 2.30
CA SER A 71 0.02 7.17 1.35
C SER A 71 0.61 7.26 -0.06
N GLU A 72 1.89 7.61 -0.17
CA GLU A 72 2.62 7.65 -1.44
C GLU A 72 2.85 6.25 -2.02
N GLN A 73 3.23 5.29 -1.19
CA GLN A 73 3.44 3.89 -1.57
C GLN A 73 2.15 3.25 -2.07
N ILE A 74 1.02 3.45 -1.37
CA ILE A 74 -0.30 2.95 -1.81
C ILE A 74 -0.63 3.53 -3.18
N ALA A 75 -0.51 4.85 -3.37
CA ALA A 75 -0.78 5.49 -4.65
C ALA A 75 0.15 4.96 -5.76
N LYS A 76 1.42 4.67 -5.45
CA LYS A 76 2.36 4.06 -6.40
C LYS A 76 1.93 2.66 -6.83
N VAL A 77 1.52 1.80 -5.89
CA VAL A 77 1.05 0.44 -6.18
C VAL A 77 -0.28 0.47 -6.95
N GLU A 78 -1.20 1.38 -6.60
CA GLU A 78 -2.45 1.57 -7.34
C GLU A 78 -2.18 2.01 -8.78
N LYS A 79 -1.26 2.96 -8.99
CA LYS A 79 -0.84 3.42 -10.31
C LYS A 79 -0.13 2.34 -11.12
N ALA A 80 0.64 1.47 -10.47
CA ALA A 80 1.29 0.35 -11.14
C ALA A 80 0.26 -0.56 -11.82
N GLY A 81 -0.94 -0.74 -11.25
CA GLY A 81 -2.00 -1.56 -11.81
C GLY A 81 -1.68 -3.06 -11.79
N ASP A 82 -2.61 -3.88 -12.30
CA ASP A 82 -2.47 -5.34 -12.37
C ASP A 82 -1.32 -5.80 -13.29
N PHE A 83 -0.88 -7.05 -13.13
CA PHE A 83 0.06 -7.67 -14.04
C PHE A 83 -0.65 -8.31 -15.23
N ASN A 84 -0.77 -7.59 -16.35
CA ASN A 84 -1.35 -8.12 -17.59
C ASN A 84 -2.75 -8.77 -17.38
N GLY A 85 -3.57 -8.18 -16.51
CA GLY A 85 -4.88 -8.68 -16.09
C GLY A 85 -4.88 -9.52 -14.81
N ASP A 86 -3.72 -9.80 -14.20
CA ASP A 86 -3.60 -10.51 -12.92
C ASP A 86 -3.34 -9.55 -11.74
N GLU A 87 -4.33 -9.41 -10.87
CA GLU A 87 -4.33 -8.48 -9.75
C GLU A 87 -3.77 -9.07 -8.43
N VAL A 88 -3.40 -10.35 -8.38
CA VAL A 88 -3.10 -11.06 -7.11
C VAL A 88 -1.96 -10.39 -6.35
N LEU A 89 -0.82 -10.15 -7.02
CA LEU A 89 0.33 -9.53 -6.37
C LEU A 89 0.01 -8.10 -5.91
N GLN A 90 -0.61 -7.29 -6.78
CA GLN A 90 -0.99 -5.93 -6.46
C GLN A 90 -1.88 -5.87 -5.21
N LYS A 91 -2.90 -6.74 -5.14
CA LYS A 91 -3.83 -6.80 -4.01
C LYS A 91 -3.15 -7.24 -2.72
N GLY A 92 -2.26 -8.22 -2.77
CA GLY A 92 -1.48 -8.65 -1.60
C GLY A 92 -0.63 -7.52 -1.02
N ILE A 93 0.09 -6.81 -1.89
CA ILE A 93 0.91 -5.66 -1.49
C ILE A 93 0.05 -4.52 -0.94
N LEU A 94 -1.08 -4.19 -1.59
CA LEU A 94 -2.01 -3.18 -1.08
C LEU A 94 -2.62 -3.58 0.27
N SER A 95 -2.88 -4.86 0.51
CA SER A 95 -3.37 -5.36 1.80
C SER A 95 -2.36 -5.05 2.90
N GLY A 96 -1.08 -5.41 2.69
CA GLY A 96 -0.02 -5.15 3.66
C GLY A 96 0.19 -3.66 3.93
N LEU A 97 0.25 -2.83 2.88
CA LEU A 97 0.38 -1.37 3.04
C LEU A 97 -0.81 -0.76 3.80
N LYS A 98 -2.05 -1.21 3.53
CA LYS A 98 -3.25 -0.74 4.23
C LYS A 98 -3.30 -1.21 5.68
N ALA A 99 -2.78 -2.40 5.98
CA ALA A 99 -2.61 -2.86 7.36
C ALA A 99 -1.66 -1.94 8.14
N TYR A 100 -0.51 -1.56 7.56
CA TYR A 100 0.39 -0.57 8.17
C TYR A 100 -0.27 0.80 8.31
N GLN A 101 -0.95 1.29 7.27
CA GLN A 101 -1.62 2.59 7.32
C GLN A 101 -2.65 2.65 8.45
N LYS A 102 -3.43 1.58 8.63
CA LYS A 102 -4.42 1.50 9.71
C LYS A 102 -3.79 1.70 11.09
N ILE A 103 -2.69 1.01 11.39
CA ILE A 103 -2.06 1.08 12.72
C ILE A 103 -1.35 2.42 12.95
N VAL A 104 -0.74 2.99 11.90
CA VAL A 104 -0.05 4.29 11.96
C VAL A 104 -1.03 5.45 12.16
N THR A 105 -2.21 5.38 11.56
CA THR A 105 -3.26 6.40 11.70
C THR A 105 -4.08 6.24 12.97
N ASN A 106 -4.34 5.01 13.44
CA ASN A 106 -5.32 4.78 14.51
C ASN A 106 -4.73 4.28 15.83
N ASP A 107 -3.82 3.29 15.79
CA ASP A 107 -3.41 2.56 16.98
C ASP A 107 -2.18 3.19 17.63
N TYR A 108 -1.14 3.50 16.85
CA TYR A 108 0.07 4.13 17.35
C TYR A 108 -0.15 5.50 18.02
N PRO A 109 -0.99 6.43 17.50
CA PRO A 109 -1.26 7.68 18.21
C PRO A 109 -1.81 7.47 19.62
N LYS A 110 -2.72 6.50 19.79
CA LYS A 110 -3.33 6.19 21.08
C LYS A 110 -2.32 5.54 22.02
N LEU A 111 -1.53 4.59 21.51
CA LEU A 111 -0.50 3.93 22.30
C LEU A 111 0.57 4.92 22.79
N ILE A 112 1.00 5.83 21.90
CA ILE A 112 1.92 6.91 22.25
C ILE A 112 1.30 7.80 23.32
N ASP A 113 0.03 8.22 23.16
CA ASP A 113 -0.64 9.11 24.13
C ASP A 113 -0.79 8.47 25.52
N ILE A 114 -1.19 7.20 25.59
CA ILE A 114 -1.30 6.44 26.85
C ILE A 114 0.05 6.45 27.58
N ARG A 115 1.10 6.05 26.87
CA ARG A 115 2.44 5.90 27.45
C ARG A 115 3.10 7.24 27.79
N ALA A 116 2.96 8.25 26.93
CA ALA A 116 3.51 9.58 27.15
C ALA A 116 2.89 10.29 28.36
N ASN A 117 1.59 10.11 28.59
CA ASN A 117 0.87 10.72 29.70
C ASN A 117 0.81 9.83 30.94
N LYS A 118 1.45 8.65 30.93
CA LYS A 118 1.39 7.67 32.03
C LYS A 118 -0.06 7.34 32.45
N LYS A 119 -0.97 7.27 31.49
CA LYS A 119 -2.37 6.91 31.73
C LYS A 119 -2.41 5.41 32.03
N GLU A 120 -2.94 5.04 33.19
CA GLU A 120 -3.12 3.63 33.55
C GLU A 120 -4.36 3.09 32.82
N ASP A 121 -4.14 2.51 31.64
CA ASP A 121 -5.18 1.86 30.84
C ASP A 121 -4.63 0.56 30.21
N PRO A 122 -4.37 -0.46 31.03
CA PRO A 122 -3.72 -1.70 30.59
C PRO A 122 -4.55 -2.48 29.56
N GLN A 123 -5.89 -2.38 29.63
CA GLN A 123 -6.77 -3.06 28.68
C GLN A 123 -6.67 -2.45 27.29
N THR A 124 -6.76 -1.12 27.19
CA THR A 124 -6.62 -0.44 25.90
C THR A 124 -5.20 -0.60 25.36
N GLU A 125 -4.18 -0.49 26.20
CA GLU A 125 -2.80 -0.69 25.78
C GLU A 125 -2.57 -2.09 25.20
N GLN A 126 -3.04 -3.13 25.87
CA GLN A 126 -2.93 -4.50 25.37
C GLN A 126 -3.63 -4.67 24.02
N GLN A 127 -4.87 -4.17 23.89
CA GLN A 127 -5.62 -4.27 22.63
C GLN A 127 -4.90 -3.56 21.46
N LEU A 128 -4.28 -2.41 21.72
CA LEU A 128 -3.51 -1.68 20.72
C LEU A 128 -2.28 -2.46 20.26
N LEU A 129 -1.56 -3.08 21.21
CA LEU A 129 -0.40 -3.92 20.90
C LEU A 129 -0.79 -5.15 20.08
N GLU A 130 -1.91 -5.80 20.42
CA GLU A 130 -2.46 -6.92 19.65
C GLU A 130 -2.84 -6.48 18.23
N ASN A 131 -3.50 -5.33 18.06
CA ASN A 131 -3.84 -4.79 16.74
C ASN A 131 -2.58 -4.53 15.89
N ILE A 132 -1.55 -3.96 16.50
CA ILE A 132 -0.26 -3.67 15.85
C ILE A 132 0.41 -4.96 15.39
N ASN A 133 0.50 -5.97 16.28
CA ASN A 133 1.10 -7.26 15.95
C ASN A 133 0.32 -7.98 14.83
N ASN A 134 -1.00 -8.01 14.93
CA ASN A 134 -1.85 -8.63 13.90
C ASN A 134 -1.69 -7.95 12.53
N ALA A 135 -1.47 -6.64 12.50
CA ALA A 135 -1.21 -5.92 11.25
C ALA A 135 0.15 -6.30 10.64
N PHE A 136 1.20 -6.48 11.45
CA PHE A 136 2.48 -6.99 10.98
C PHE A 136 2.38 -8.41 10.42
N GLU A 137 1.68 -9.29 11.13
CA GLU A 137 1.45 -10.67 10.68
C GLU A 137 0.64 -10.72 9.38
N THR A 138 -0.45 -9.93 9.30
CA THR A 138 -1.29 -9.83 8.10
C THR A 138 -0.45 -9.34 6.92
N ALA A 139 0.33 -8.28 7.09
CA ALA A 139 1.16 -7.75 6.02
C ALA A 139 2.19 -8.78 5.55
N ALA A 140 2.91 -9.44 6.47
CA ALA A 140 3.88 -10.46 6.12
C ALA A 140 3.23 -11.64 5.38
N ASN A 141 2.10 -12.16 5.88
CA ASN A 141 1.44 -13.32 5.32
C ASN A 141 0.85 -13.04 3.93
N ASP A 142 0.10 -11.94 3.78
CA ASP A 142 -0.56 -11.59 2.52
C ASP A 142 0.46 -11.32 1.42
N VAL A 143 1.54 -10.61 1.76
CA VAL A 143 2.59 -10.22 0.80
C VAL A 143 3.41 -11.42 0.39
N ASN A 144 3.87 -12.23 1.35
CA ASN A 144 4.63 -13.44 1.04
C ASN A 144 3.79 -14.42 0.22
N LYS A 145 2.51 -14.59 0.58
CA LYS A 145 1.61 -15.44 -0.19
C LYS A 145 1.44 -14.92 -1.62
N ALA A 146 1.15 -13.65 -1.79
CA ALA A 146 0.91 -13.07 -3.11
C ALA A 146 2.17 -13.09 -3.99
N SER A 147 3.34 -12.82 -3.41
CA SER A 147 4.64 -12.91 -4.10
C SER A 147 4.96 -14.36 -4.50
N ASN A 148 4.83 -15.32 -3.58
CA ASN A 148 5.06 -16.73 -3.88
C ASN A 148 4.11 -17.27 -4.97
N ASP A 149 2.82 -16.91 -4.89
CA ASP A 149 1.82 -17.32 -5.88
C ASP A 149 2.14 -16.69 -7.26
N PHE A 150 2.59 -15.43 -7.28
CA PHE A 150 2.99 -14.73 -8.50
C PHE A 150 4.24 -15.34 -9.14
N GLU A 151 5.30 -15.55 -8.37
CA GLU A 151 6.54 -16.18 -8.83
C GLU A 151 6.27 -17.59 -9.35
N SER A 152 5.49 -18.39 -8.63
CA SER A 152 5.13 -19.75 -9.07
C SER A 152 4.39 -19.77 -10.41
N LYS A 153 3.64 -18.71 -10.72
CA LYS A 153 2.85 -18.60 -11.95
C LYS A 153 3.66 -18.06 -13.13
N TYR A 154 4.62 -17.16 -12.88
CA TYR A 154 5.28 -16.38 -13.94
C TYR A 154 6.80 -16.50 -14.00
N ALA A 155 7.46 -17.13 -13.02
CA ALA A 155 8.88 -17.46 -13.11
C ALA A 155 9.06 -18.60 -14.13
N LYS A 156 9.52 -18.25 -15.33
CA LYS A 156 9.98 -19.18 -16.37
C LYS A 156 11.39 -18.79 -16.80
#